data_AF-A0A0S2EWD6-F1
#
_entry.id   AF-A0A0S2EWD6-F1
#
_cell.length_a   1.000
_cell.length_b   1.000
_cell.length_c   1.000
_cell.angle_alpha   90.00
_cell.angle_beta   90.00
_cell.angle_gamma   90.00
#
_symmetry.space_group_name_H-M   'P 1'
#
loop_
_entity.id
_entity.type
_entity.pdbx_description
1 polymer ?
#
loop_
_entity_poly.entity_id
_entity_poly.type
_entity_poly.pdbx_seq_one_letter_code
_entity_poly.pdbx_strand_id
1 'polypeptide(L)' 'MSRRSTTEAVAAIRARRRALGLRSTETVLHESEIAALDEAKERLGVPSRSDVIRVLIAKVDLDELTRADAELVKSEAV' A
#
# COMPACT_ATOMS: atom_id res chain seq x y z
N MET A 1 -23.83 14.69 -4.76
CA MET A 1 -22.82 15.26 -3.83
C MET A 1 -21.68 15.84 -4.65
N SER A 2 -21.30 17.09 -4.39
CA SER A 2 -20.40 17.88 -5.24
C SER A 2 -18.94 17.47 -5.04
N ARG A 3 -18.20 17.19 -6.13
CA ARG A 3 -16.78 16.76 -6.12
C ARG A 3 -15.86 17.70 -5.33
N ARG A 4 -16.26 18.97 -5.13
CA ARG A 4 -15.52 19.97 -4.35
C ARG A 4 -15.34 19.57 -2.89
N SER A 5 -16.38 19.01 -2.25
CA SER A 5 -16.31 18.59 -0.84
C SER A 5 -15.40 17.39 -0.65
N THR A 6 -15.30 16.52 -1.66
CA THR A 6 -14.44 15.33 -1.62
C THR A 6 -12.96 15.71 -1.70
N THR A 7 -12.59 16.70 -2.53
CA THR A 7 -11.20 17.15 -2.67
C THR A 7 -10.68 17.81 -1.39
N GLU A 8 -11.49 18.66 -0.75
CA GLU A 8 -11.14 19.30 0.52
C GLU A 8 -11.01 18.28 1.66
N ALA A 9 -11.91 17.28 1.71
CA ALA A 9 -11.83 16.18 2.67
C ALA A 9 -10.55 15.34 2.48
N VAL A 10 -10.18 15.03 1.24
CA VAL A 10 -8.94 14.29 0.93
C VAL A 10 -7.70 15.11 1.31
N ALA A 11 -7.70 16.42 1.05
CA ALA A 11 -6.62 17.32 1.44
C ALA A 11 -6.46 17.38 2.97
N ALA A 12 -7.56 17.48 3.71
CA ALA A 12 -7.57 17.48 5.17
C ALA A 12 -7.04 16.16 5.76
N ILE A 13 -7.45 15.01 5.21
CA ILE A 13 -6.95 13.69 5.62
C ILE A 13 -5.44 13.58 5.35
N ARG A 14 -4.97 14.05 4.19
CA ARG A 14 -3.54 14.08 3.85
C ARG A 14 -2.75 14.98 4.80
N ALA A 15 -3.26 16.17 5.11
CA ALA A 15 -2.61 17.10 6.05
C ALA A 15 -2.50 16.50 7.46
N ARG A 16 -3.57 15.88 7.96
CA ARG A 16 -3.58 15.18 9.26
C ARG A 16 -2.57 14.04 9.29
N ARG A 17 -2.52 13.20 8.24
CA ARG A 17 -1.52 12.13 8.13
C ARG A 17 -0.09 12.69 8.14
N ARG A 18 0.16 13.79 7.43
CA ARG A 18 1.50 14.41 7.37
C ARG A 18 1.96 14.98 8.71
N ALA A 19 1.05 15.56 9.49
CA ALA A 19 1.34 16.03 10.84
C ALA A 19 1.76 14.90 11.77
N LEU A 20 1.33 13.67 11.50
CA LEU A 20 1.73 12.44 12.20
C LEU A 20 2.99 11.79 11.59
N GLY A 21 3.69 12.47 10.68
CA GLY A 21 4.85 11.92 9.96
C GLY A 21 4.50 10.93 8.84
N LEU A 22 3.22 10.57 8.68
CA LEU A 22 2.79 9.60 7.68
C LEU A 22 2.77 10.22 6.27
N ARG A 23 3.12 9.41 5.27
CA ARG A 23 3.02 9.75 3.85
C ARG A 23 2.24 8.64 3.14
N SER A 24 1.42 9.03 2.17
CA SER A 24 0.70 8.07 1.33
C SER A 24 1.58 7.69 0.14
N THR A 25 1.59 6.41 -0.20
CA THR A 25 2.19 5.88 -1.43
C THR A 25 1.07 5.31 -2.31
N GLU A 26 1.24 5.39 -3.61
CA GLU A 26 0.37 4.74 -4.60
C GLU A 26 1.16 3.62 -5.26
N THR A 27 0.56 2.43 -5.35
CA THR A 27 1.16 1.24 -5.95
C THR A 27 0.15 0.63 -6.90
N VAL A 28 0.59 0.28 -8.11
CA VAL A 28 -0.20 -0.48 -9.08
C VAL A 28 0.13 -1.95 -8.87
N LEU A 29 -0.91 -2.79 -8.78
CA LEU A 29 -0.80 -4.23 -8.51
C LEU A 29 -1.65 -5.00 -9.52
N HIS A 30 -1.20 -6.20 -9.87
CA HIS A 30 -1.98 -7.16 -10.61
C HIS A 30 -3.16 -7.68 -9.79
N GLU A 31 -4.23 -8.14 -10.45
CA GLU A 31 -5.45 -8.62 -9.78
C GLU A 31 -5.17 -9.77 -8.79
N SER A 32 -4.26 -10.67 -9.15
CA SER A 32 -3.84 -11.78 -8.28
C SER A 32 -3.14 -11.31 -7.00
N GLU A 33 -2.33 -10.25 -7.10
CA GLU A 33 -1.66 -9.66 -5.93
C GLU A 33 -2.68 -9.00 -5.00
N ILE A 34 -3.70 -8.33 -5.57
CA ILE A 34 -4.80 -7.76 -4.79
C ILE A 34 -5.56 -8.85 -4.03
N ALA A 35 -5.85 -9.98 -4.69
CA ALA A 35 -6.53 -11.12 -4.07
C ALA A 35 -5.68 -11.71 -2.92
N ALA A 36 -4.38 -11.88 -3.12
CA ALA A 36 -3.47 -12.37 -2.09
C ALA A 36 -3.42 -11.41 -0.87
N LEU A 37 -3.43 -10.09 -1.12
CA LEU A 37 -3.49 -9.10 -0.05
C LEU A 37 -4.84 -9.12 0.70
N ASP A 38 -5.95 -9.42 0.04
CA ASP A 38 -7.25 -9.59 0.70
C ASP A 38 -7.29 -10.81 1.60
N GLU A 39 -6.81 -11.96 1.12
CA GLU A 39 -6.72 -13.18 1.93
C GLU A 39 -5.84 -12.94 3.16
N ALA A 40 -4.69 -12.30 2.97
CA ALA A 40 -3.79 -11.94 4.07
C ALA A 40 -4.45 -10.94 5.04
N LYS A 41 -5.20 -9.96 4.54
CA LYS A 41 -5.93 -8.97 5.34
C LYS A 41 -6.95 -9.66 6.24
N GLU A 42 -7.74 -10.59 5.69
CA GLU A 42 -8.73 -11.37 6.43
C GLU A 42 -8.07 -12.25 7.49
N ARG A 43 -7.03 -13.00 7.11
CA ARG A 43 -6.29 -13.89 8.02
C ARG A 43 -5.61 -13.14 9.18
N LEU A 44 -5.13 -11.92 8.94
CA LEU A 44 -4.46 -11.09 9.95
C LEU A 44 -5.43 -10.21 10.75
N GLY A 45 -6.70 -10.10 10.33
CA GLY A 45 -7.70 -9.25 10.98
C GLY A 45 -7.38 -7.75 10.90
N VAL A 46 -6.65 -7.31 9.88
CA VAL A 46 -6.28 -5.89 9.71
C VAL A 46 -7.31 -5.15 8.83
N PRO A 47 -7.53 -3.84 9.02
CA PRO A 47 -8.65 -3.16 8.38
C PRO A 47 -8.40 -2.79 6.90
N SER A 48 -7.17 -2.89 6.42
CA SER A 48 -6.83 -2.49 5.05
C SER A 48 -5.66 -3.28 4.45
N ARG A 49 -5.61 -3.35 3.10
CA ARG A 49 -4.46 -3.91 2.37
C ARG A 49 -3.17 -3.12 2.64
N SER A 50 -3.27 -1.82 2.88
CA SER A 50 -2.12 -0.99 3.27
C SER A 50 -1.53 -1.43 4.61
N ASP A 51 -2.35 -1.91 5.56
CA ASP A 51 -1.83 -2.44 6.82
C ASP A 51 -1.14 -3.80 6.62
N VAL A 52 -1.62 -4.64 5.70
CA VAL A 52 -0.89 -5.85 5.29
C VAL A 52 0.49 -5.49 4.73
N ILE A 53 0.57 -4.51 3.82
CA ILE A 53 1.85 -4.04 3.26
C ILE A 53 2.77 -3.52 4.37
N ARG A 54 2.25 -2.77 5.35
CA ARG A 54 3.04 -2.31 6.50
C ARG A 54 3.59 -3.46 7.33
N VAL A 55 2.82 -4.53 7.51
CA VAL A 55 3.29 -5.75 8.18
C VAL A 55 4.38 -6.44 7.36
N LEU A 56 4.23 -6.53 6.04
CA LEU A 56 5.26 -7.10 5.16
C LEU A 56 6.57 -6.31 5.27
N ILE A 57 6.51 -4.98 5.17
CA ILE A 57 7.68 -4.09 5.31
C ILE A 57 8.34 -4.27 6.69
N ALA A 58 7.56 -4.38 7.76
CA ALA A 58 8.10 -4.57 9.11
C ALA A 58 8.76 -5.95 9.32
N LYS A 59 8.45 -6.93 8.48
CA LYS A 59 8.99 -8.29 8.57
C LYS A 59 10.18 -8.53 7.65
N VAL A 60 10.33 -7.75 6.59
CA VAL A 60 11.40 -7.90 5.60
C VAL A 60 12.63 -7.17 6.11
N ASP A 61 13.79 -7.83 6.03
CA ASP A 61 15.07 -7.13 6.10
C ASP A 61 15.35 -6.49 4.74
N LEU A 62 15.37 -5.15 4.72
CA LEU A 62 15.53 -4.40 3.48
C LEU A 62 16.94 -4.51 2.90
N ASP A 63 17.94 -4.83 3.74
CA ASP A 63 19.32 -4.98 3.29
C ASP A 63 19.55 -6.31 2.54
N GLU A 64 18.62 -7.27 2.70
CA GLU A 64 18.62 -8.53 1.95
C GLU A 64 17.98 -8.40 0.56
N LEU A 65 17.29 -7.30 0.26
CA LEU A 65 16.67 -7.09 -1.05
C LEU A 65 17.75 -6.84 -2.12
N THR A 66 17.74 -7.67 -3.15
CA THR A 66 18.70 -7.62 -4.25
C THR A 66 18.07 -7.04 -5.51
N ARG A 67 18.91 -6.77 -6.51
CA ARG A 67 18.42 -6.38 -7.84
C ARG A 67 17.57 -7.48 -8.49
N ALA A 68 17.83 -8.76 -8.20
CA ALA A 68 17.06 -9.87 -8.76
C ALA A 68 15.60 -9.83 -8.30
N ASP A 69 15.34 -9.43 -7.06
CA ASP A 69 13.99 -9.29 -6.51
C ASP A 69 13.20 -8.19 -7.22
N ALA A 70 13.87 -7.12 -7.66
CA ALA A 70 13.24 -6.05 -8.43
C ALA A 70 12.83 -6.48 -9.85
N GLU A 71 13.45 -7.51 -10.41
CA GLU A 71 13.08 -8.04 -11.73
C GLU A 71 11.75 -8.82 -11.69
N LEU A 72 11.36 -9.37 -10.52
CA LEU A 72 10.07 -10.06 -10.34
C LEU A 72 8.87 -9.15 -10.65
N VAL A 73 9.02 -7.85 -10.41
CA VAL A 73 7.95 -6.86 -10.66
C VAL A 73 7.88 -6.45 -12.14
N LYS A 74 8.99 -6.57 -12.89
CA LYS A 74 9.04 -6.13 -14.30
C LYS A 74 8.40 -7.12 -15.27
N SER A 75 8.34 -8.40 -14.93
CA SER A 75 7.73 -9.42 -15.79
C SER A 75 6.21 -9.31 -15.92
N GLU A 76 5.54 -8.54 -15.05
CA GLU A 76 4.08 -8.39 -15.04
C GLU A 76 3.58 -7.11 -15.73
N ALA A 77 4.48 -6.22 -16.16
CA ALA A 77 4.16 -4.94 -16.77
C ALA A 77 4.14 -4.94 -18.32
N VAL A 78 3.98 -6.11 -18.95
CA VAL A 78 3.91 -6.30 -20.42
C VAL A 78 2.49 -6.60 -20.86
#